data_AF-A0A8T2VDK9-F1
#
_entry.id   AF-A0A8T2VDK9-F1
#
_cell.length_a   1.000
_cell.length_b   1.000
_cell.length_c   1.000
_cell.angle_alpha   90.00
_cell.angle_beta   90.00
_cell.angle_gamma   90.00
#
_symmetry.space_group_name_H-M   'P 1'
#
loop_
_entity.id
_entity.type
_entity.pdbx_description
1 polymer ?
#
loop_
_entity_poly.entity_id
_entity_poly.type
_entity_poly.pdbx_seq_one_letter_code
_entity_poly.pdbx_strand_id
1 'polypeptide(L)'
;MRDRFGNGVISRVFAEAHATHVVDVGAGQGYLAQVLAFEYGLPVVALDASSHHADVTNRRSAWIEKHYAACSRKANSSLNTKDHLTRKGPQTATFCVMSGCSGKELQHFLSTLATEESSDLGNNATDRKDDNNAFSLAKGSDIIKPNESSGVVKQAQHSYILAGLHACGDLSTAVLKTYTMCEEVKAVVIVGCCYNLLTKRLEKDHSPSSCFYGFPLSRGVRSIGLTLGRRACDLACQSAERWKDVGVDSTLLWRT
;
A
#
# COMPACT_ATOMS: atom_id res chain seq x y z
N MET A 1 27.83 0.67 -5.27
CA MET A 1 27.06 -0.57 -5.06
C MET A 1 26.19 -0.34 -3.83
N ARG A 2 25.15 0.50 -3.94
CA ARG A 2 24.33 0.92 -2.80
C ARG A 2 23.05 0.07 -2.80
N ASP A 3 22.79 -0.49 -1.64
CA ASP A 3 21.73 -1.42 -1.21
C ASP A 3 20.64 -1.77 -2.25
N ARG A 4 20.78 -2.96 -2.86
CA ARG A 4 19.83 -3.54 -3.82
C ARG A 4 18.91 -4.59 -3.19
N PHE A 5 19.03 -4.89 -1.89
CA PHE A 5 18.40 -6.08 -1.34
C PHE A 5 16.89 -5.91 -1.14
N GLY A 6 16.42 -4.84 -0.47
CA GLY A 6 14.99 -4.66 -0.18
C GLY A 6 14.13 -4.44 -1.42
N ASN A 7 14.52 -3.50 -2.28
CA ASN A 7 13.75 -3.14 -3.48
C ASN A 7 13.77 -4.26 -4.53
N GLY A 8 14.89 -4.99 -4.64
CA GLY A 8 15.02 -6.13 -5.54
C GLY A 8 14.07 -7.28 -5.18
N VAL A 9 13.77 -7.48 -3.88
CA VAL A 9 12.80 -8.49 -3.46
C VAL A 9 11.40 -8.16 -3.97
N ILE A 10 10.94 -6.90 -3.85
CA ILE A 10 9.61 -6.50 -4.32
C ILE A 10 9.50 -6.67 -5.84
N SER A 11 10.51 -6.23 -6.59
CA SER A 11 10.53 -6.38 -8.05
C SER A 11 10.53 -7.85 -8.49
N ARG A 12 11.27 -8.71 -7.78
CA ARG A 12 11.26 -10.15 -8.07
C ARG A 12 9.92 -10.80 -7.77
N VAL A 13 9.34 -10.50 -6.60
CA VAL A 13 8.01 -11.00 -6.21
C VAL A 13 6.95 -10.52 -7.20
N PHE A 14 7.02 -9.27 -7.65
CA PHE A 14 6.13 -8.73 -8.69
C PHE A 14 6.17 -9.59 -9.97
N ALA A 15 7.37 -9.91 -10.45
CA ALA A 15 7.57 -10.71 -11.66
C ALA A 15 7.08 -12.15 -11.48
N GLU A 16 7.44 -12.80 -10.36
CA GLU A 16 7.05 -14.19 -10.06
C GLU A 16 5.54 -14.34 -9.81
N ALA A 17 4.90 -13.32 -9.23
CA ALA A 17 3.46 -13.31 -8.98
C ALA A 17 2.62 -12.96 -10.22
N HIS A 18 3.26 -12.61 -11.35
CA HIS A 18 2.61 -12.10 -12.56
C HIS A 18 1.64 -10.95 -12.24
N ALA A 19 2.07 -10.04 -11.36
CA ALA A 19 1.28 -8.88 -10.98
C ALA A 19 1.32 -7.81 -12.07
N THR A 20 0.26 -7.01 -12.18
CA THR A 20 0.23 -5.82 -13.03
C THR A 20 0.60 -4.56 -12.27
N HIS A 21 0.31 -4.49 -10.96
CA HIS A 21 0.56 -3.31 -10.14
C HIS A 21 1.17 -3.65 -8.77
N VAL A 22 2.01 -2.74 -8.27
CA VAL A 22 2.45 -2.70 -6.87
C VAL A 22 1.60 -1.68 -6.13
N VAL A 23 1.06 -2.06 -4.98
CA VAL A 23 0.39 -1.13 -4.07
C VAL A 23 1.27 -0.94 -2.84
N ASP A 24 1.93 0.20 -2.75
CA ASP A 24 2.79 0.60 -1.64
C ASP A 24 1.93 1.15 -0.50
N VAL A 25 1.65 0.32 0.51
CA VAL A 25 0.76 0.62 1.63
C VAL A 25 1.53 1.23 2.80
N GLY A 26 1.09 2.41 3.25
CA GLY A 26 1.83 3.21 4.23
C GLY A 26 3.06 3.87 3.58
N ALA A 27 2.91 4.36 2.35
CA ALA A 27 3.98 4.89 1.53
C ALA A 27 4.69 6.10 2.14
N GLY A 28 4.05 6.81 3.08
CA GLY A 28 4.55 8.05 3.64
C GLY A 28 4.87 9.02 2.50
N GLN A 29 6.07 9.60 2.51
CA GLN A 29 6.50 10.51 1.46
C GLN A 29 6.92 9.84 0.14
N GLY A 30 6.58 8.56 -0.04
CA GLY A 30 6.63 7.84 -1.32
C GLY A 30 8.00 7.35 -1.76
N TYR A 31 9.02 7.32 -0.90
CA TYR A 31 10.39 6.96 -1.31
C TYR A 31 10.49 5.60 -2.00
N LEU A 32 9.83 4.57 -1.47
CA LEU A 32 9.78 3.25 -2.07
C LEU A 32 9.06 3.29 -3.42
N ALA A 33 7.86 3.89 -3.47
CA ALA A 33 7.10 4.05 -4.70
C ALA A 33 7.89 4.75 -5.81
N GLN A 34 8.65 5.80 -5.49
CA GLN A 34 9.53 6.48 -6.45
C GLN A 34 10.59 5.52 -7.03
N VAL A 35 11.26 4.75 -6.17
CA VAL A 35 12.30 3.82 -6.61
C VAL A 35 11.71 2.71 -7.49
N LEU A 36 10.60 2.09 -7.06
CA LEU A 36 9.95 1.03 -7.83
C LEU A 36 9.46 1.52 -9.20
N ALA A 37 8.89 2.73 -9.28
CA ALA A 37 8.44 3.31 -10.53
C ALA A 37 9.60 3.71 -11.45
N PHE A 38 10.57 4.49 -10.95
CA PHE A 38 11.60 5.09 -11.80
C PHE A 38 12.83 4.20 -12.02
N GLU A 39 13.23 3.37 -11.06
CA GLU A 39 14.39 2.49 -11.21
C GLU A 39 13.99 1.14 -11.80
N TYR A 40 12.90 0.55 -11.29
CA TYR A 40 12.43 -0.78 -11.70
C TYR A 40 11.36 -0.74 -12.80
N GLY A 41 10.81 0.43 -13.15
CA GLY A 41 9.82 0.57 -14.22
C GLY A 41 8.46 -0.06 -13.90
N LEU A 42 8.15 -0.26 -12.61
CA LEU A 42 6.94 -0.93 -12.18
C LEU A 42 5.75 0.05 -12.11
N PRO A 43 4.52 -0.37 -12.44
CA PRO A 43 3.32 0.39 -12.13
C PRO A 43 3.07 0.37 -10.63
N VAL A 44 3.11 1.54 -9.99
CA VAL A 44 3.00 1.66 -8.53
C VAL A 44 1.87 2.61 -8.15
N VAL A 45 1.08 2.20 -7.16
CA VAL A 45 0.11 3.01 -6.45
C VAL A 45 0.60 3.21 -5.01
N ALA A 46 0.93 4.45 -4.66
CA ALA A 46 1.34 4.83 -3.31
C ALA A 46 0.12 5.19 -2.46
N LEU A 47 -0.10 4.45 -1.38
CA LEU A 47 -1.19 4.64 -0.42
C LEU A 47 -0.68 5.13 0.91
N ASP A 48 -1.23 6.24 1.38
CA ASP A 48 -0.99 6.76 2.72
C ASP A 48 -2.26 7.36 3.32
N ALA A 49 -2.37 7.41 4.64
CA ALA A 49 -3.52 8.03 5.31
C ALA A 49 -3.49 9.57 5.22
N SER A 50 -2.32 10.17 4.99
CA SER A 50 -2.13 11.60 4.92
C SER A 50 -2.14 12.10 3.48
N SER A 51 -3.05 13.01 3.15
CA SER A 51 -3.05 13.68 1.84
C SER A 51 -1.79 14.54 1.62
N HIS A 52 -1.20 15.08 2.69
CA HIS A 52 0.07 15.80 2.60
C HIS A 52 1.21 14.91 2.07
N HIS A 53 1.23 13.64 2.47
CA HIS A 53 2.18 12.66 1.98
C HIS A 53 1.98 12.35 0.49
N ALA A 54 0.72 12.29 0.04
CA ALA A 54 0.39 12.17 -1.39
C ALA A 54 0.90 13.39 -2.18
N ASP A 55 0.67 14.62 -1.69
CA ASP A 55 1.18 15.85 -2.33
C ASP A 55 2.70 15.86 -2.45
N VAL A 56 3.41 15.49 -1.38
CA VAL A 56 4.87 15.39 -1.38
C VAL A 56 5.35 14.35 -2.39
N THR A 57 4.68 13.20 -2.45
CA THR A 57 5.00 12.13 -3.41
C THR A 57 4.81 12.61 -4.84
N ASN A 58 3.67 13.23 -5.16
CA ASN A 58 3.38 13.76 -6.49
C ASN A 58 4.37 14.83 -6.95
N ARG A 59 4.71 15.79 -6.07
CA ARG A 59 5.70 16.82 -6.38
C ARG A 59 7.07 16.23 -6.68
N ARG A 60 7.47 15.19 -5.94
CA ARG A 60 8.72 14.47 -6.19
C ARG A 60 8.67 13.70 -7.51
N SER A 61 7.58 12.99 -7.80
CA SER A 61 7.38 12.28 -9.08
C SER A 61 7.58 13.23 -10.25
N ALA A 62 6.91 14.38 -10.26
CA ALA A 62 7.00 15.36 -11.34
C ALA A 62 8.44 15.89 -11.54
N TRP A 63 9.17 16.11 -10.44
CA TRP A 63 10.57 16.53 -10.52
C TRP A 63 11.47 15.43 -11.11
N ILE A 64 11.27 14.18 -10.69
CA ILE A 64 12.03 13.03 -11.17
C ILE A 64 11.72 12.75 -12.66
N GLU A 65 10.46 12.79 -13.07
CA GLU A 65 10.04 12.68 -14.48
C GLU A 65 10.74 13.71 -15.36
N LYS A 66 10.72 14.98 -14.93
CA LYS A 66 11.38 16.07 -15.66
C LYS A 66 12.88 15.83 -15.77
N HIS A 67 13.52 15.33 -14.72
CA HIS A 67 14.94 14.99 -14.72
C HIS A 67 15.24 13.88 -15.75
N TYR A 68 14.50 12.77 -15.72
CA TYR A 68 14.67 11.68 -16.69
C TYR A 68 14.38 12.13 -18.12
N ALA A 69 13.31 12.91 -18.35
CA ALA A 69 12.98 13.45 -19.66
C ALA A 69 14.05 14.40 -20.21
N ALA A 70 14.75 15.14 -19.34
CA ALA A 70 15.87 16.00 -19.73
C ALA A 70 17.13 15.18 -20.06
N CYS A 71 17.44 14.13 -19.30
CA CYS A 71 18.56 13.24 -19.56
C CYS A 71 18.38 12.42 -20.85
N SER A 72 17.18 11.89 -21.12
CA SER A 72 16.91 11.14 -22.35
C SER A 72 17.08 11.99 -23.61
N ARG A 73 16.72 13.29 -23.56
CA ARG A 73 16.95 14.23 -24.67
C ARG A 73 18.43 14.49 -24.97
N LYS A 74 19.30 14.42 -23.95
CA LYS A 74 20.75 14.53 -24.13
C LYS A 74 21.41 13.25 -24.65
N ALA A 75 20.81 12.08 -24.41
CA ALA A 75 21.31 10.80 -24.89
C ALA A 75 20.91 10.52 -26.36
N ASN A 76 19.73 10.97 -26.78
CA ASN A 76 19.22 10.78 -28.14
C ASN A 76 19.89 11.66 -29.22
N SER A 77 20.87 12.50 -28.86
CA SER A 77 21.76 13.13 -29.84
C SER A 77 22.85 12.17 -30.37
N SER A 78 22.93 10.92 -29.87
CA SER A 78 24.01 9.98 -30.21
C SER A 78 23.56 8.60 -30.76
N LEU A 79 22.38 8.05 -30.43
CA LEU A 79 21.95 6.74 -30.94
C LEU A 79 20.44 6.67 -31.29
N ASN A 80 20.15 6.02 -32.42
CA ASN A 80 18.81 5.88 -33.01
C ASN A 80 18.19 4.53 -32.61
N THR A 81 17.63 4.43 -31.39
CA THR A 81 16.89 3.25 -30.93
C THR A 81 15.55 3.66 -30.31
N LYS A 82 14.46 3.14 -30.87
CA LYS A 82 13.05 3.49 -30.59
C LYS A 82 12.47 2.78 -29.35
N ASP A 83 13.18 2.71 -28.23
CA ASP A 83 12.57 2.31 -26.96
C ASP A 83 12.30 3.55 -26.11
N HIS A 84 11.25 4.28 -26.50
CA HIS A 84 10.76 5.42 -25.74
C HIS A 84 9.90 4.94 -24.57
N LEU A 85 10.50 4.28 -23.57
CA LEU A 85 9.78 3.98 -22.34
C LEU A 85 9.71 5.27 -21.51
N THR A 86 8.61 6.02 -21.67
CA THR A 86 8.29 7.14 -20.79
C THR A 86 8.05 6.59 -19.38
N ARG A 87 9.05 6.69 -18.51
CA ARG A 87 8.90 6.31 -17.10
C ARG A 87 7.94 7.29 -16.44
N LYS A 88 6.70 6.86 -16.24
CA LYS A 88 5.71 7.57 -15.42
C LYS A 88 6.00 7.30 -13.95
N GLY A 89 5.82 8.31 -13.11
CA GLY A 89 5.90 8.18 -11.67
C GLY A 89 4.76 7.36 -11.08
N PRO A 90 4.84 7.06 -9.77
CA PRO A 90 3.77 6.36 -9.08
C PRO A 90 2.48 7.20 -9.09
N GLN A 91 1.33 6.53 -9.21
CA GLN A 91 0.04 7.10 -8.88
C GLN A 91 -0.07 7.20 -7.35
N THR A 92 -0.76 8.21 -6.82
CA THR A 92 -0.98 8.35 -5.38
C THR A 92 -2.46 8.30 -5.04
N ALA A 93 -2.83 7.62 -3.95
CA ALA A 93 -4.16 7.71 -3.38
C ALA A 93 -4.09 7.86 -1.86
N THR A 94 -5.08 8.52 -1.27
CA THR A 94 -5.19 8.65 0.18
C THR A 94 -6.13 7.59 0.72
N PHE A 95 -5.67 6.81 1.69
CA PHE A 95 -6.42 5.72 2.30
C PHE A 95 -6.19 5.69 3.81
N CYS A 96 -7.25 6.00 4.58
CA CYS A 96 -7.20 5.95 6.03
C CYS A 96 -7.61 4.56 6.53
N VAL A 97 -6.66 3.82 7.10
CA VAL A 97 -7.00 2.61 7.87
C VAL A 97 -7.56 3.04 9.21
N MET A 98 -8.89 2.98 9.35
CA MET A 98 -9.53 3.14 10.65
C MET A 98 -9.21 1.94 11.56
N SER A 99 -9.11 2.17 12.86
CA SER A 99 -9.05 1.11 13.89
C SER A 99 -10.17 0.10 13.66
N GLY A 100 -9.83 -1.18 13.56
CA GLY A 100 -10.81 -2.22 13.24
C GLY A 100 -11.24 -2.27 11.77
N CYS A 101 -10.35 -1.92 10.85
CA CYS A 101 -10.54 -2.16 9.42
C CYS A 101 -10.74 -3.67 9.13
N SER A 102 -11.75 -3.96 8.32
CA SER A 102 -12.13 -5.32 7.93
C SER A 102 -11.28 -5.87 6.78
N GLY A 103 -10.49 -5.00 6.12
CA GLY A 103 -9.76 -5.29 4.88
C GLY A 103 -10.61 -5.07 3.63
N LYS A 104 -11.93 -4.89 3.78
CA LYS A 104 -12.88 -4.63 2.69
C LYS A 104 -12.68 -3.27 2.07
N GLU A 105 -12.25 -2.29 2.85
CA GLU A 105 -12.02 -0.92 2.41
C GLU A 105 -10.85 -0.89 1.39
N LEU A 106 -9.77 -1.61 1.69
CA LEU A 106 -8.65 -1.78 0.76
C LEU A 106 -9.04 -2.65 -0.45
N GLN A 107 -9.83 -3.71 -0.25
CA GLN A 107 -10.36 -4.51 -1.35
C GLN A 107 -11.20 -3.66 -2.32
N HIS A 108 -12.14 -2.88 -1.80
CA HIS A 108 -12.98 -1.99 -2.59
C HIS A 108 -12.14 -0.98 -3.38
N PHE A 109 -11.11 -0.42 -2.74
CA PHE A 109 -10.16 0.45 -3.43
C PHE A 109 -9.49 -0.24 -4.63
N LEU A 110 -8.99 -1.48 -4.46
CA LEU A 110 -8.39 -2.24 -5.56
C LEU A 110 -9.39 -2.49 -6.68
N SER A 111 -10.65 -2.79 -6.35
CA SER A 111 -11.71 -2.96 -7.35
C SER A 111 -11.97 -1.66 -8.12
N THR A 112 -11.95 -0.49 -7.46
CA THR A 112 -12.10 0.80 -8.13
C THR A 112 -10.93 1.07 -9.09
N LEU A 113 -9.68 0.80 -8.68
CA LEU A 113 -8.52 0.92 -9.57
C LEU A 113 -8.65 0.08 -10.84
N ALA A 114 -9.23 -1.12 -10.75
CA ALA A 114 -9.48 -1.96 -11.92
C ALA A 114 -10.51 -1.35 -12.90
N THR A 115 -11.49 -0.61 -12.39
CA THR A 115 -12.52 0.01 -13.23
C THR A 115 -12.04 1.29 -13.92
N GLU A 116 -11.20 2.10 -13.27
CA GLU A 116 -10.83 3.43 -13.76
C GLU A 116 -9.85 3.45 -14.94
N GLU A 117 -9.04 2.40 -15.13
CA GLU A 117 -8.15 2.30 -16.31
C GLU A 117 -8.86 1.75 -17.55
N SER A 118 -9.98 1.03 -17.36
CA SER A 118 -10.82 0.55 -18.46
C SER A 118 -11.70 1.65 -19.07
N SER A 119 -11.80 2.80 -18.41
CA SER A 119 -12.60 3.95 -18.79
C SER A 119 -11.76 5.14 -19.26
N ASP A 120 -10.74 4.91 -20.09
CA ASP A 120 -10.07 5.97 -20.86
C ASP A 120 -11.00 6.60 -21.94
N LEU A 121 -12.31 6.38 -21.81
CA LEU A 121 -13.38 7.16 -22.39
C LEU A 121 -14.49 7.39 -21.35
N GLY A 122 -14.37 8.48 -20.58
CA GLY A 122 -15.51 9.20 -19.99
C GLY A 122 -15.74 9.04 -18.48
N ASN A 123 -15.35 10.06 -17.72
CA ASN A 123 -15.81 10.28 -16.34
C ASN A 123 -16.90 11.37 -16.31
N ASN A 124 -18.02 11.08 -15.64
CA ASN A 124 -18.94 12.11 -15.14
C ASN A 124 -18.74 12.23 -13.61
N ALA A 125 -18.33 13.42 -13.16
CA ALA A 125 -18.39 13.80 -11.76
C ALA A 125 -19.79 14.30 -11.43
N THR A 126 -20.46 13.67 -10.47
CA THR A 126 -21.54 14.30 -9.71
C THR A 126 -20.98 14.76 -8.38
N ASP A 127 -20.91 16.07 -8.20
CA ASP A 127 -20.64 16.72 -6.92
C ASP A 127 -21.86 16.50 -6.00
N ARG A 128 -21.76 15.53 -5.10
CA ARG A 128 -22.60 15.40 -3.92
C ARG A 128 -21.68 15.15 -2.73
N LYS A 129 -21.65 16.09 -1.79
CA LYS A 129 -21.07 15.88 -0.46
C LYS A 129 -21.93 14.86 0.29
N ASP A 130 -21.51 13.61 0.23
CA ASP A 130 -21.92 12.58 1.18
C ASP A 130 -20.72 12.31 2.12
N ASP A 131 -20.88 12.67 3.39
CA ASP A 131 -19.83 12.69 4.43
C ASP A 131 -19.36 11.27 4.90
N ASN A 132 -19.47 10.24 4.06
CA ASN A 132 -19.24 8.84 4.44
C ASN A 132 -18.26 8.06 3.54
N ASN A 133 -17.53 8.70 2.62
CA ASN A 133 -16.60 7.98 1.75
C ASN A 133 -15.12 8.24 2.12
N ALA A 134 -14.47 7.23 2.71
CA ALA A 134 -13.10 7.30 3.25
C ALA A 134 -11.98 7.32 2.18
N PHE A 135 -12.32 7.64 0.93
CA PHE A 135 -11.44 7.45 -0.22
C PHE A 135 -11.44 8.70 -1.11
N SER A 136 -10.27 9.28 -1.35
CA SER A 136 -10.09 10.40 -2.28
C SER A 136 -8.86 10.14 -3.15
N LEU A 137 -9.11 9.97 -4.44
CA LEU A 137 -8.11 9.80 -5.48
C LEU A 137 -7.83 11.17 -6.11
N ALA A 138 -6.61 11.68 -6.00
CA ALA A 138 -6.24 12.95 -6.61
C ALA A 138 -5.88 12.74 -8.09
N LYS A 139 -6.66 13.30 -9.03
CA LYS A 139 -6.34 13.32 -10.49
C LYS A 139 -5.96 14.74 -10.96
N GLY A 140 -4.95 14.82 -11.82
CA GLY A 140 -4.57 16.02 -12.59
C GLY A 140 -5.47 16.23 -13.82
N SER A 141 -5.61 17.48 -14.26
CA SER A 141 -6.61 18.05 -15.18
C SER A 141 -6.39 17.78 -16.69
N ASP A 142 -7.49 17.67 -17.46
CA ASP A 142 -7.80 18.49 -18.68
C ASP A 142 -9.22 18.19 -19.25
N ILE A 143 -9.85 19.20 -19.85
CA ILE A 143 -11.30 19.34 -20.19
C ILE A 143 -11.56 19.00 -21.67
N ILE A 144 -12.64 18.25 -22.01
CA ILE A 144 -13.48 18.34 -23.25
C ILE A 144 -14.77 17.47 -23.10
N LYS A 145 -15.90 17.90 -23.70
CA LYS A 145 -17.28 17.34 -23.63
C LYS A 145 -17.55 16.12 -24.57
N PRO A 146 -18.49 15.18 -24.26
CA PRO A 146 -18.79 14.03 -25.12
C PRO A 146 -20.14 14.09 -25.89
N ASN A 147 -20.19 13.41 -27.05
CA ASN A 147 -21.39 12.94 -27.76
C ASN A 147 -21.37 11.39 -27.83
N GLU A 148 -22.55 10.77 -27.79
CA GLU A 148 -22.81 9.33 -27.55
C GLU A 148 -22.53 8.39 -28.75
N SER A 149 -22.08 7.15 -28.46
CA SER A 149 -22.63 5.90 -29.02
C SER A 149 -21.96 4.63 -28.44
N SER A 150 -22.78 3.60 -28.21
CA SER A 150 -22.50 2.37 -27.44
C SER A 150 -21.62 1.33 -28.15
N GLY A 151 -20.65 0.75 -27.43
CA GLY A 151 -19.88 -0.44 -27.82
C GLY A 151 -19.35 -1.20 -26.59
N VAL A 152 -19.40 -2.53 -26.62
CA VAL A 152 -19.07 -3.44 -25.50
C VAL A 152 -17.55 -3.50 -25.26
N VAL A 153 -17.07 -3.09 -24.07
CA VAL A 153 -15.65 -3.03 -23.67
C VAL A 153 -15.26 -4.30 -22.88
N LYS A 154 -14.17 -4.98 -23.25
CA LYS A 154 -13.54 -6.05 -22.43
C LYS A 154 -12.75 -5.39 -21.28
N GLN A 155 -13.17 -5.61 -20.03
CA GLN A 155 -12.46 -5.09 -18.85
C GLN A 155 -11.08 -5.73 -18.69
N ALA A 156 -10.05 -4.91 -18.46
CA ALA A 156 -8.73 -5.39 -18.08
C ALA A 156 -8.77 -5.92 -16.64
N GLN A 157 -8.31 -7.15 -16.43
CA GLN A 157 -8.23 -7.74 -15.10
C GLN A 157 -6.88 -7.38 -14.46
N HIS A 158 -6.89 -6.60 -13.40
CA HIS A 158 -5.68 -6.24 -12.67
C HIS A 158 -5.29 -7.31 -11.64
N SER A 159 -3.99 -7.46 -11.43
CA SER A 159 -3.40 -8.29 -10.38
C SER A 159 -2.40 -7.45 -9.58
N TYR A 160 -2.39 -7.62 -8.27
CA TYR A 160 -1.68 -6.73 -7.36
C TYR A 160 -0.67 -7.48 -6.51
N ILE A 161 0.44 -6.81 -6.17
CA ILE A 161 1.18 -7.13 -4.95
C ILE A 161 0.96 -6.00 -3.94
N LEU A 162 0.74 -6.35 -2.66
CA LEU A 162 0.72 -5.37 -1.58
C LEU A 162 2.11 -5.30 -0.95
N ALA A 163 2.74 -4.14 -0.96
CA ALA A 163 4.06 -3.92 -0.38
C ALA A 163 3.96 -2.88 0.73
N GLY A 164 4.39 -3.20 1.95
CA GLY A 164 4.36 -2.27 3.07
C GLY A 164 5.57 -2.48 3.98
N LEU A 165 6.64 -1.73 3.75
CA LEU A 165 7.90 -1.89 4.50
C LEU A 165 7.89 -1.21 5.88
N HIS A 166 6.86 -0.40 6.13
CA HIS A 166 6.59 0.23 7.42
C HIS A 166 5.09 0.16 7.76
N ALA A 167 4.46 -0.98 7.49
CA ALA A 167 3.04 -1.18 7.78
C ALA A 167 2.82 -1.35 9.29
N CYS A 168 2.78 -0.26 10.04
CA CYS A 168 2.66 -0.28 11.51
C CYS A 168 1.21 -0.55 11.99
N GLY A 169 1.05 -1.23 13.13
CA GLY A 169 -0.25 -1.43 13.80
C GLY A 169 -1.29 -2.19 12.97
N ASP A 170 -2.54 -1.70 12.98
CA ASP A 170 -3.66 -2.30 12.26
C ASP A 170 -3.48 -2.33 10.73
N LEU A 171 -2.64 -1.46 10.14
CA LEU A 171 -2.34 -1.48 8.71
C LEU A 171 -1.75 -2.83 8.28
N SER A 172 -0.84 -3.40 9.08
CA SER A 172 -0.31 -4.76 8.81
C SER A 172 -1.42 -5.79 8.70
N THR A 173 -2.40 -5.69 9.60
CA THR A 173 -3.50 -6.64 9.71
C THR A 173 -4.53 -6.45 8.60
N ALA A 174 -4.78 -5.21 8.19
CA ALA A 174 -5.63 -4.88 7.07
C ALA A 174 -5.07 -5.46 5.77
N VAL A 175 -3.77 -5.28 5.51
CA VAL A 175 -3.07 -5.84 4.33
C VAL A 175 -3.17 -7.36 4.29
N LEU A 176 -2.90 -8.03 5.41
CA LEU A 176 -3.01 -9.49 5.49
C LEU A 176 -4.45 -9.98 5.29
N LYS A 177 -5.45 -9.31 5.87
CA LYS A 177 -6.87 -9.63 5.64
C LYS A 177 -7.23 -9.46 4.17
N THR A 178 -6.87 -8.34 3.56
CA THR A 178 -7.14 -8.08 2.14
C THR A 178 -6.54 -9.15 1.26
N TYR A 179 -5.29 -9.57 1.49
CA TYR A 179 -4.69 -10.68 0.75
C TYR A 179 -5.50 -11.98 0.85
N THR A 180 -6.00 -12.31 2.05
CA THR A 180 -6.82 -13.53 2.23
C THR A 180 -8.22 -13.44 1.62
N MET A 181 -8.71 -12.24 1.30
CA MET A 181 -10.08 -11.99 0.85
C MET A 181 -10.17 -11.58 -0.63
N CYS A 182 -9.07 -11.15 -1.24
CA CYS A 182 -9.02 -10.54 -2.57
C CYS A 182 -8.12 -11.38 -3.48
N GLU A 183 -8.72 -12.14 -4.40
CA GLU A 183 -7.99 -13.05 -5.29
C GLU A 183 -7.08 -12.30 -6.28
N GLU A 184 -7.37 -11.03 -6.55
CA GLU A 184 -6.56 -10.14 -7.37
C GLU A 184 -5.21 -9.85 -6.73
N VAL A 185 -5.09 -9.93 -5.40
CA VAL A 185 -3.81 -9.78 -4.70
C VAL A 185 -3.05 -11.10 -4.75
N LYS A 186 -1.97 -11.14 -5.53
CA LYS A 186 -1.18 -12.36 -5.79
C LYS A 186 -0.06 -12.57 -4.79
N ALA A 187 0.46 -11.50 -4.19
CA ALA A 187 1.51 -11.59 -3.18
C ALA A 187 1.48 -10.42 -2.18
N VAL A 188 2.12 -10.63 -1.04
CA VAL A 188 2.32 -9.61 0.00
C VAL A 188 3.80 -9.57 0.40
N VAL A 189 4.36 -8.37 0.46
CA VAL A 189 5.67 -8.09 1.05
C VAL A 189 5.47 -7.09 2.19
N ILE A 190 5.48 -7.56 3.43
CA ILE A 190 5.13 -6.73 4.58
C ILE A 190 6.19 -6.80 5.68
N VAL A 191 6.58 -5.63 6.17
CA VAL A 191 7.48 -5.46 7.31
C VAL A 191 6.78 -4.53 8.31
N GLY A 192 6.36 -5.12 9.43
CA GLY A 192 5.79 -4.37 10.54
C GLY A 192 6.88 -3.65 11.32
N CYS A 193 6.80 -2.31 11.40
CA CYS A 193 7.76 -1.47 12.11
C CYS A 193 7.44 -1.25 13.59
N CYS A 194 6.15 -1.17 13.93
CA CYS A 194 5.70 -1.07 15.30
C CYS A 194 4.30 -1.65 15.48
N TYR A 195 4.00 -2.10 16.69
CA TYR A 195 2.70 -2.68 17.07
C TYR A 195 1.94 -1.82 18.08
N ASN A 196 2.38 -0.57 18.26
CA ASN A 196 1.82 0.34 19.26
C ASN A 196 0.40 0.81 18.91
N LEU A 197 0.07 0.83 17.61
CA LEU A 197 -1.26 1.14 17.09
C LEU A 197 -2.07 -0.11 16.73
N LEU A 198 -1.67 -1.28 17.24
CA LEU A 198 -2.40 -2.53 17.03
C LEU A 198 -3.58 -2.59 17.99
N THR A 199 -4.81 -2.62 17.44
CA THR A 199 -6.01 -2.80 18.23
C THR A 199 -6.11 -4.23 18.74
N LYS A 200 -6.57 -4.40 19.98
CA LYS A 200 -6.57 -5.67 20.69
C LYS A 200 -7.96 -5.94 21.23
N ARG A 201 -8.44 -7.16 21.03
CA ARG A 201 -9.67 -7.59 21.69
C ARG A 201 -9.40 -7.77 23.18
N LEU A 202 -10.13 -7.04 24.02
CA LEU A 202 -10.09 -7.23 25.48
C LEU A 202 -11.12 -8.30 25.87
N GLU A 203 -10.83 -9.09 26.91
CA GLU A 203 -11.73 -10.17 27.38
C GLU A 203 -13.11 -9.64 27.83
N LYS A 204 -13.16 -8.38 28.29
CA LYS A 204 -14.37 -7.69 28.76
C LYS A 204 -15.03 -6.82 27.69
N ASP A 205 -14.64 -6.98 26.43
CA ASP A 205 -15.18 -6.16 25.36
C ASP A 205 -16.58 -6.65 24.99
N HIS A 206 -17.60 -5.88 25.40
CA HIS A 206 -19.02 -6.10 25.05
C HIS A 206 -19.35 -5.64 23.62
N SER A 207 -18.34 -5.25 22.84
CA SER A 207 -18.52 -4.94 21.43
C SER A 207 -19.16 -6.11 20.68
N PRO A 208 -20.00 -5.82 19.66
CA PRO A 208 -20.57 -6.87 18.84
C PRO A 208 -19.45 -7.72 18.21
N SER A 209 -19.71 -9.01 18.03
CA SER A 209 -18.77 -9.98 17.43
C SER A 209 -18.30 -9.62 16.02
N SER A 210 -18.93 -8.62 15.38
CA SER A 210 -18.53 -8.01 14.12
C SER A 210 -17.40 -6.97 14.24
N CYS A 211 -17.01 -6.56 15.45
CA CYS A 211 -15.92 -5.63 15.65
C CYS A 211 -14.58 -6.30 15.27
N PHE A 212 -13.83 -5.66 14.37
CA PHE A 212 -12.53 -6.17 13.95
C PHE A 212 -11.44 -5.61 14.85
N TYR A 213 -10.48 -6.47 15.17
CA TYR A 213 -9.27 -6.10 15.91
C TYR A 213 -8.05 -6.50 15.07
N GLY A 214 -6.94 -5.81 15.29
CA GLY A 214 -5.65 -6.16 14.75
C GLY A 214 -5.06 -7.41 15.42
N PHE A 215 -5.39 -7.65 16.69
CA PHE A 215 -5.00 -8.86 17.40
C PHE A 215 -6.14 -9.44 18.26
N PRO A 216 -6.35 -10.77 18.24
CA PRO A 216 -5.66 -11.77 17.41
C PRO A 216 -6.28 -11.91 16.02
N LEU A 217 -5.45 -12.06 14.98
CA LEU A 217 -5.91 -12.30 13.61
C LEU A 217 -6.48 -13.71 13.42
N SER A 218 -5.75 -14.76 13.84
CA SER A 218 -6.13 -16.15 13.57
C SER A 218 -7.19 -16.68 14.55
N ARG A 219 -8.06 -17.57 14.06
CA ARG A 219 -9.07 -18.24 14.90
C ARG A 219 -8.42 -19.09 16.00
N GLY A 220 -7.29 -19.75 15.70
CA GLY A 220 -6.56 -20.56 16.67
C GLY A 220 -6.07 -19.74 17.87
N VAL A 221 -5.40 -18.61 17.63
CA VAL A 221 -4.91 -17.75 18.72
C VAL A 221 -6.08 -17.16 19.52
N ARG A 222 -7.20 -16.82 18.87
CA ARG A 222 -8.43 -16.40 19.57
C ARG A 222 -8.97 -17.48 20.50
N SER A 223 -8.95 -18.76 20.08
CA SER A 223 -9.48 -19.86 20.89
C SER A 223 -8.67 -20.14 22.16
N ILE A 224 -7.38 -19.79 22.14
CA ILE A 224 -6.47 -19.96 23.28
C ILE A 224 -6.58 -18.80 24.27
N GLY A 225 -7.23 -17.68 23.89
CA GLY A 225 -7.35 -16.51 24.76
C GLY A 225 -6.03 -15.78 24.99
N LEU A 226 -5.06 -15.91 24.06
CA LEU A 226 -3.77 -15.24 24.21
C LEU A 226 -3.97 -13.72 24.25
N THR A 227 -3.41 -13.08 25.27
CA THR A 227 -3.41 -11.63 25.42
C THR A 227 -2.06 -11.04 25.01
N LEU A 228 -2.08 -9.87 24.37
CA LEU A 228 -0.85 -9.17 23.96
C LEU A 228 -0.70 -7.88 24.76
N GLY A 229 0.17 -7.91 25.77
CA GLY A 229 0.45 -6.75 26.62
C GLY A 229 1.15 -5.60 25.89
N ARG A 230 1.10 -4.39 26.45
CA ARG A 230 1.80 -3.22 25.87
C ARG A 230 3.32 -3.42 25.82
N ARG A 231 3.92 -3.99 26.88
CA ARG A 231 5.36 -4.27 26.96
C ARG A 231 5.83 -5.23 25.87
N ALA A 232 5.04 -6.25 25.54
CA ALA A 232 5.36 -7.16 24.44
C ALA A 232 5.37 -6.44 23.09
N CYS A 233 4.41 -5.53 22.85
CA CYS A 233 4.42 -4.68 21.67
C CYS A 233 5.64 -3.76 21.63
N ASP A 234 5.99 -3.11 22.75
CA ASP A 234 7.14 -2.21 22.83
C ASP A 234 8.45 -2.95 22.56
N LEU A 235 8.63 -4.14 23.16
CA LEU A 235 9.81 -4.97 22.97
C LEU A 235 9.94 -5.46 21.52
N ALA A 236 8.83 -5.82 20.89
CA ALA A 236 8.81 -6.22 19.48
C ALA A 236 9.24 -5.09 18.52
N CYS A 237 9.22 -3.83 18.97
CA CYS A 237 9.71 -2.68 18.19
C CYS A 237 11.20 -2.35 18.44
N GLN A 238 11.85 -3.05 19.39
CA GLN A 238 13.27 -2.85 19.66
C GLN A 238 14.12 -3.74 18.74
N SER A 239 15.25 -3.20 18.28
CA SER A 239 16.27 -4.00 17.59
C SER A 239 16.71 -5.17 18.50
N ALA A 240 16.85 -6.37 17.92
CA ALA A 240 17.31 -7.56 18.63
C ALA A 240 18.66 -7.36 19.32
N GLU A 241 19.50 -6.45 18.83
CA GLU A 241 20.77 -6.09 19.47
C GLU A 241 20.58 -5.48 20.85
N ARG A 242 19.50 -4.72 21.06
CA ARG A 242 19.17 -4.07 22.34
C ARG A 242 18.61 -5.04 23.37
N TRP A 243 18.22 -6.24 22.97
CA TRP A 243 17.72 -7.25 23.89
C TRP A 243 18.82 -7.81 24.80
N LYS A 244 20.10 -7.68 24.38
CA LYS A 244 21.27 -8.12 25.17
C LYS A 244 21.51 -7.28 26.41
N ASP A 245 21.11 -6.01 26.39
CA ASP A 245 21.30 -5.06 27.49
C ASP A 245 20.14 -5.10 28.51
N VAL A 246 19.10 -5.89 28.22
CA VAL A 246 17.99 -6.15 29.14
C VAL A 246 18.40 -7.30 30.05
N GLY A 247 18.90 -6.97 31.25
CA GLY A 247 19.53 -7.90 32.19
C GLY A 247 18.75 -9.19 32.52
N VAL A 248 19.47 -10.13 33.15
CA VAL A 248 19.12 -11.54 33.43
C VAL A 248 17.88 -11.75 34.32
N ASP A 249 17.26 -10.69 34.84
CA ASP A 249 15.98 -10.76 35.58
C ASP A 249 14.75 -10.87 34.65
N SER A 250 14.98 -11.25 33.39
CA SER A 250 14.00 -11.41 32.32
C SER A 250 13.24 -12.75 32.36
N THR A 251 13.44 -13.58 33.39
CA THR A 251 12.60 -14.76 33.66
C THR A 251 11.13 -14.40 33.95
N LEU A 252 10.82 -13.11 34.13
CA LEU A 252 9.47 -12.57 34.25
C LEU A 252 8.80 -12.20 32.91
N LEU A 253 9.51 -12.26 31.77
CA LEU A 253 8.95 -11.89 30.45
C LEU A 253 8.15 -13.01 29.76
N TRP A 254 8.25 -14.25 30.24
CA TRP A 254 7.60 -15.42 29.62
C TRP A 254 6.59 -16.14 30.52
N ARG A 255 6.26 -15.60 31.69
CA ARG A 255 5.10 -16.09 32.45
C ARG A 255 3.84 -15.41 31.92
N THR A 256 3.16 -16.14 31.04
CA THR A 256 1.74 -15.99 30.71
C THR A 256 0.88 -15.90 31.95
#